data_AF-A0A928QZG9-F1
#
_entry.id   AF-A0A928QZG9-F1
#
_cell.length_a   1.000
_cell.length_b   1.000
_cell.length_c   1.000
_cell.angle_alpha   90.00
_cell.angle_beta   90.00
_cell.angle_gamma   90.00
#
_symmetry.space_group_name_H-M   'P 1'
#
loop_
_entity.id
_entity.type
_entity.pdbx_description
1 polymer ?
#
loop_
_entity_poly.entity_id
_entity_poly.type
_entity_poly.pdbx_seq_one_letter_code
_entity_poly.pdbx_strand_id
1 'polypeptide(L)'
;MKISIGTNLKHLRQRKGMTQEGLAELMGVSPQAVSRWENDSAYPDITLLPGLALLFDVSVDTLVGMDEIRRGEAMTELHAEIHNFVEAGEIEEAIRLARESVRRYPGDTGLLVTLGETLAHGEDPGAVGEAITLFKRALTMEGVSMKAKATVSANLLFLYLRLGRMEEATGMVKSLSHVWESREVMLPELTEGEEYPKALGEAIRKILVYFTMKIEALSERKPGVIPEYFQLGVDFTPKMSDGEMLRLIDAFLKKQN
;
A
#
# COMPACT_ATOMS: atom_id res chain seq x y z
N MET A 1 8.92 16.39 -3.25
CA MET A 1 7.57 16.44 -3.85
C MET A 1 7.71 16.17 -5.35
N LYS A 2 7.09 15.12 -5.89
CA LYS A 2 7.12 14.83 -7.33
C LYS A 2 5.77 15.23 -7.92
N ILE A 3 5.77 16.25 -8.76
CA ILE A 3 4.59 16.76 -9.47
C ILE A 3 4.47 15.93 -10.77
N SER A 4 3.34 15.26 -11.03
CA SER A 4 3.17 14.50 -12.29
C SER A 4 2.30 15.30 -13.26
N ILE A 5 2.91 16.29 -13.90
CA ILE A 5 2.27 17.05 -14.98
C ILE A 5 2.05 16.14 -16.19
N GLY A 6 2.99 15.23 -16.49
CA GLY A 6 2.98 14.47 -17.73
C GLY A 6 1.77 13.55 -17.88
N THR A 7 1.46 12.79 -16.84
CA THR A 7 0.30 11.88 -16.86
C THR A 7 -1.00 12.64 -16.99
N ASN A 8 -1.16 13.74 -16.25
CA ASN A 8 -2.37 14.56 -16.29
C ASN A 8 -2.52 15.27 -17.64
N LEU A 9 -1.43 15.84 -18.18
CA LEU A 9 -1.42 16.48 -19.49
C LEU A 9 -1.80 15.49 -20.60
N LYS A 10 -1.21 14.29 -20.59
CA LYS A 10 -1.53 13.23 -21.54
C LYS A 10 -3.00 12.84 -21.49
N HIS A 11 -3.53 12.65 -20.28
CA HIS A 11 -4.93 12.32 -20.07
C HIS A 11 -5.87 13.42 -20.58
N LEU A 12 -5.60 14.68 -20.26
CA LEU A 12 -6.38 15.84 -20.73
C LEU A 12 -6.34 15.96 -22.26
N ARG A 13 -5.16 15.79 -22.86
CA ARG A 13 -4.97 15.79 -24.32
C ARG A 13 -5.80 14.68 -24.98
N GLN A 14 -5.74 13.46 -24.45
CA GLN A 14 -6.49 12.31 -24.97
C GLN A 14 -8.00 12.51 -24.84
N ARG A 15 -8.48 13.09 -23.73
CA ARG A 15 -9.91 13.42 -23.55
C ARG A 15 -10.42 14.45 -24.55
N LYS A 16 -9.57 15.36 -25.03
CA LYS A 16 -9.88 16.29 -26.14
C LYS A 16 -9.65 15.68 -27.53
N GLY A 17 -9.22 14.42 -27.63
CA GLY A 17 -8.96 13.74 -28.90
C GLY A 17 -7.75 14.30 -29.68
N MET A 18 -6.82 14.96 -29.00
CA MET A 18 -5.69 15.64 -29.64
C MET A 18 -4.46 14.75 -29.76
N THR A 19 -3.63 14.95 -30.80
CA THR A 19 -2.30 14.33 -30.93
C THR A 19 -1.23 15.18 -30.22
N GLN A 20 -0.04 14.60 -29.97
CA GLN A 20 1.08 15.37 -29.40
C GLN A 20 1.49 16.52 -30.34
N GLU A 21 1.46 16.27 -31.65
CA GLU A 21 1.72 17.25 -32.70
C GLU A 21 0.70 18.40 -32.66
N GLY A 22 -0.60 18.07 -32.54
CA GLY A 22 -1.66 19.09 -32.48
C GLY A 22 -1.58 19.94 -31.21
N LEU A 23 -1.19 19.36 -30.08
CA LEU A 23 -0.93 20.14 -28.86
C LEU A 23 0.30 21.03 -29.03
N ALA A 24 1.37 20.52 -29.64
CA ALA A 24 2.60 21.26 -29.87
C ALA A 24 2.38 22.48 -30.78
N GLU A 25 1.58 22.32 -31.84
CA GLU A 25 1.20 23.40 -32.75
C GLU A 25 0.45 24.52 -32.02
N LEU A 26 -0.57 24.18 -31.23
CA LEU A 26 -1.35 25.16 -30.48
C LEU A 26 -0.54 25.91 -29.41
N MET A 27 0.44 25.23 -28.82
CA MET A 27 1.31 25.80 -27.78
C MET A 27 2.55 26.48 -28.34
N GLY A 28 2.79 26.43 -29.67
CA GLY A 28 3.97 27.01 -30.31
C GLY A 28 5.29 26.34 -29.90
N VAL A 29 5.27 25.03 -29.62
CA VAL A 29 6.44 24.24 -29.19
C VAL A 29 6.69 23.06 -30.14
N SER A 30 7.78 22.31 -29.93
CA SER A 30 8.02 21.09 -30.69
C SER A 30 7.20 19.90 -30.17
N PRO A 31 6.78 18.96 -31.02
CA PRO A 31 6.15 17.70 -30.57
C PRO A 31 7.03 16.92 -29.58
N GLN A 32 8.36 17.01 -29.74
CA GLN A 32 9.31 16.43 -28.81
C GLN A 32 9.22 17.06 -27.41
N ALA A 33 8.95 18.36 -27.29
CA ALA A 33 8.74 19.00 -26.00
C ALA A 33 7.50 18.42 -25.30
N VAL A 34 6.38 18.31 -26.02
CA VAL A 34 5.15 17.70 -25.51
C VAL A 34 5.38 16.25 -25.08
N SER A 35 6.06 15.45 -25.90
CA SER A 35 6.41 14.07 -25.54
C SER A 35 7.26 13.99 -24.28
N ARG A 36 8.22 14.91 -24.11
CA ARG A 36 9.06 14.97 -22.92
C ARG A 36 8.27 15.37 -21.68
N TRP A 37 7.29 16.27 -21.82
CA TRP A 37 6.36 16.63 -20.76
C TRP A 37 5.51 15.45 -20.33
N GLU A 38 4.89 14.75 -21.28
CA GLU A 38 4.01 13.60 -21.00
C GLU A 38 4.72 12.41 -20.36
N ASN A 39 6.04 12.30 -20.54
CA ASN A 39 6.86 11.25 -19.97
C ASN A 39 7.63 11.70 -18.70
N ASP A 40 7.28 12.86 -18.12
CA ASP A 40 7.94 13.45 -16.93
C ASP A 40 9.47 13.61 -17.09
N SER A 41 9.97 13.71 -18.32
CA SER A 41 11.41 13.87 -18.63
C SER A 41 11.86 15.33 -18.74
N ALA A 42 10.90 16.23 -18.85
CA ALA A 42 11.02 17.68 -18.74
C ALA A 42 9.64 18.24 -18.33
N TYR A 43 9.59 19.48 -17.86
CA TYR A 43 8.31 20.14 -17.57
C TYR A 43 8.05 21.30 -18.54
N PRO A 44 6.78 21.65 -18.81
CA PRO A 44 6.47 22.91 -19.47
C PRO A 44 7.05 24.07 -18.67
N ASP A 45 7.50 25.11 -19.37
CA ASP A 45 7.85 26.36 -18.71
C ASP A 45 6.64 26.90 -17.93
N ILE A 46 6.87 27.51 -16.78
CA ILE A 46 5.79 28.03 -15.92
C ILE A 46 4.87 29.00 -16.68
N THR A 47 5.41 29.72 -17.67
CA THR A 47 4.66 30.64 -18.53
C THR A 47 3.66 29.95 -19.46
N LEU A 48 3.86 28.66 -19.76
CA LEU A 48 2.98 27.86 -20.61
C LEU A 48 1.80 27.24 -19.83
N LEU A 49 1.90 27.14 -18.50
CA LEU A 49 0.87 26.51 -17.67
C LEU A 49 -0.50 27.18 -17.76
N PRO A 50 -0.62 28.53 -17.72
CA PRO A 50 -1.93 29.18 -17.90
C PRO A 50 -2.57 28.87 -19.26
N GLY A 51 -1.76 28.81 -20.32
CA GLY A 51 -2.24 28.47 -21.67
C GLY A 51 -2.73 27.04 -21.77
N LEU A 52 -1.99 26.09 -21.20
CA LEU A 52 -2.40 24.69 -21.11
C LEU A 52 -3.68 24.52 -20.28
N ALA A 53 -3.75 25.17 -19.13
CA ALA A 53 -4.93 25.13 -18.25
C ALA A 53 -6.18 25.67 -18.96
N LEU A 54 -6.05 26.80 -19.67
CA LEU A 54 -7.12 27.36 -20.48
C LEU A 54 -7.55 26.44 -21.63
N LEU A 55 -6.59 25.86 -22.35
CA LEU A 55 -6.86 24.94 -23.48
C LEU A 55 -7.67 23.72 -23.04
N PHE A 56 -7.36 23.17 -21.87
CA PHE A 56 -8.02 21.98 -21.35
C PHE A 56 -9.24 22.27 -20.47
N ASP A 57 -9.55 23.55 -20.21
CA ASP A 57 -10.65 23.98 -19.34
C ASP A 57 -10.52 23.41 -17.92
N VAL A 58 -9.32 23.57 -17.34
CA VAL A 58 -8.98 23.13 -15.98
C VAL A 58 -8.22 24.22 -15.24
N SER A 59 -8.10 24.08 -13.93
CA SER A 59 -7.20 24.94 -13.14
C SER A 59 -5.74 24.52 -13.35
N VAL A 60 -4.79 25.44 -13.10
CA VAL A 60 -3.35 25.11 -13.05
C VAL A 60 -3.10 24.03 -12.00
N ASP A 61 -3.77 24.10 -10.84
CA ASP A 61 -3.70 23.10 -9.78
C ASP A 61 -4.04 21.70 -10.29
N THR A 62 -5.13 21.55 -11.03
CA THR A 62 -5.53 20.27 -11.64
C THR A 62 -4.53 19.82 -12.70
N LEU A 63 -4.03 20.74 -13.54
CA LEU A 63 -3.02 20.44 -14.56
C LEU A 63 -1.73 19.89 -13.94
N VAL A 64 -1.28 20.47 -12.84
CA VAL A 64 -0.05 20.03 -12.15
C VAL A 64 -0.27 18.90 -11.15
N GLY A 65 -1.53 18.48 -10.93
CA GLY A 65 -1.87 17.37 -10.05
C GLY A 65 -1.85 17.73 -8.55
N MET A 66 -2.10 18.99 -8.21
CA MET A 66 -2.23 19.41 -6.81
C MET A 66 -3.44 18.77 -6.12
N ASP A 67 -4.50 18.45 -6.87
CA ASP A 67 -5.68 17.80 -6.31
C ASP A 67 -5.36 16.38 -5.83
N GLU A 68 -4.54 15.62 -6.56
CA GLU A 68 -4.04 14.30 -6.15
C GLU A 68 -3.09 14.40 -4.96
N ILE A 69 -2.20 15.40 -4.93
CA ILE A 69 -1.30 15.63 -3.79
C ILE A 69 -2.10 15.94 -2.53
N ARG A 70 -3.01 16.92 -2.59
CA ARG A 70 -3.89 17.29 -1.46
C ARG A 70 -4.75 16.11 -1.03
N ARG A 71 -5.26 15.30 -1.97
CA ARG A 71 -5.98 14.07 -1.65
C ARG A 71 -5.07 13.11 -0.88
N GLY A 72 -3.84 12.87 -1.33
CA GLY A 72 -2.88 11.99 -0.67
C GLY A 72 -2.52 12.46 0.75
N GLU A 73 -2.31 13.77 0.94
CA GLU A 73 -2.08 14.38 2.25
C GLU A 73 -3.30 14.19 3.16
N ALA A 74 -4.51 14.51 2.68
CA ALA A 74 -5.75 14.30 3.43
C ALA A 74 -5.96 12.82 3.79
N MET A 75 -5.64 11.88 2.91
CA MET A 75 -5.73 10.45 3.22
C MET A 75 -4.74 10.07 4.32
N THR A 76 -3.52 10.60 4.28
CA THR A 76 -2.49 10.34 5.28
C THR A 76 -2.92 10.86 6.65
N GLU A 77 -3.46 12.08 6.71
CA GLU A 77 -3.99 12.68 7.94
C GLU A 77 -5.16 11.87 8.50
N LEU A 78 -6.13 11.49 7.66
CA LEU A 78 -7.27 10.68 8.08
C LEU A 78 -6.85 9.32 8.63
N HIS A 79 -5.91 8.62 7.96
CA HIS A 79 -5.39 7.35 8.46
C HIS A 79 -4.70 7.51 9.82
N ALA A 80 -3.89 8.57 9.99
CA ALA A 80 -3.20 8.84 11.24
C ALA A 80 -4.18 9.17 12.38
N GLU A 81 -5.22 9.97 12.11
CA GLU A 81 -6.23 10.32 13.10
C GLU A 81 -7.06 9.10 13.53
N ILE A 82 -7.49 8.26 12.58
CA ILE A 82 -8.18 7.00 12.87
C ILE A 82 -7.29 6.09 13.72
N HIS A 83 -6.00 5.98 13.39
CA HIS A 83 -5.05 5.18 14.15
C HIS A 83 -4.90 5.70 15.59
N ASN A 84 -4.79 7.01 15.78
CA ASN A 84 -4.69 7.61 17.12
C ASN A 84 -5.93 7.31 17.97
N PHE A 85 -7.13 7.35 17.40
CA PHE A 85 -8.35 6.93 18.11
C PHE A 85 -8.30 5.44 18.50
N VAL A 86 -7.81 4.57 17.62
CA VAL A 86 -7.63 3.14 17.93
C VAL A 86 -6.63 2.93 19.07
N GLU A 87 -5.48 3.61 19.05
CA GLU A 87 -4.47 3.53 20.10
C GLU A 87 -4.98 4.07 21.45
N ALA A 88 -5.81 5.11 21.42
CA ALA A 88 -6.47 5.66 22.60
C ALA A 88 -7.60 4.75 23.15
N GLY A 89 -7.97 3.68 22.43
CA GLY A 89 -9.09 2.81 22.76
C GLY A 89 -10.47 3.39 22.44
N GLU A 90 -10.52 4.52 21.72
CA GLU A 90 -11.73 5.23 21.30
C GLU A 90 -12.30 4.62 20.00
N ILE A 91 -12.61 3.32 20.03
CA ILE A 91 -12.96 2.54 18.83
C ILE A 91 -14.22 3.07 18.13
N GLU A 92 -15.23 3.54 18.88
CA GLU A 92 -16.46 4.09 18.29
C GLU A 92 -16.19 5.36 17.49
N GLU A 93 -15.30 6.23 18.00
CA GLU A 93 -14.88 7.46 17.32
C GLU A 93 -14.06 7.14 16.06
N ALA A 94 -13.15 6.17 16.17
CA ALA A 94 -12.40 5.65 15.02
C ALA A 94 -13.34 5.11 13.92
N ILE A 95 -14.35 4.31 14.29
CA ILE A 95 -15.35 3.79 13.34
C ILE A 95 -16.15 4.93 12.73
N ARG A 96 -16.59 5.92 13.53
CA ARG A 96 -17.35 7.06 13.05
C ARG A 96 -16.57 7.84 11.99
N LEU A 97 -15.31 8.17 12.29
CA LEU A 97 -14.42 8.88 11.38
C LEU A 97 -14.14 8.06 10.12
N ALA A 98 -13.79 6.78 10.25
CA ALA A 98 -13.54 5.90 9.11
C ALA A 98 -14.76 5.78 8.18
N ARG A 99 -15.97 5.69 8.73
CA ARG A 99 -17.22 5.69 7.95
C ARG A 99 -17.44 7.01 7.23
N GLU A 100 -17.17 8.14 7.87
CA GLU A 100 -17.26 9.45 7.25
C GLU A 100 -16.27 9.60 6.10
N SER A 101 -15.03 9.17 6.30
CA SER A 101 -13.98 9.18 5.29
C SER A 101 -14.38 8.35 4.05
N VAL A 102 -14.89 7.13 4.24
CA VAL A 102 -15.38 6.30 3.13
C VAL A 102 -16.57 6.95 2.39
N ARG A 103 -17.46 7.65 3.10
CA ARG A 103 -18.56 8.40 2.47
C ARG A 103 -18.05 9.59 1.65
N ARG A 104 -17.03 10.29 2.13
CA ARG A 104 -16.43 11.45 1.46
C ARG A 104 -15.59 11.07 0.24
N TYR A 105 -14.96 9.89 0.29
CA TYR A 105 -14.09 9.38 -0.76
C TYR A 105 -14.51 7.96 -1.20
N PRO A 106 -15.71 7.83 -1.81
CA PRO A 106 -16.23 6.52 -2.19
C PRO A 106 -15.40 5.96 -3.35
N GLY A 107 -14.62 4.92 -3.07
CA GLY A 107 -13.71 4.30 -4.05
C GLY A 107 -12.24 4.39 -3.67
N ASP A 108 -11.89 5.08 -2.58
CA ASP A 108 -10.56 4.93 -2.00
C ASP A 108 -10.44 3.56 -1.33
N THR A 109 -9.54 2.73 -1.85
CA THR A 109 -9.34 1.38 -1.32
C THR A 109 -8.67 1.42 0.05
N GLY A 110 -7.78 2.37 0.30
CA GLY A 110 -7.11 2.53 1.59
C GLY A 110 -8.12 2.76 2.70
N LEU A 111 -9.06 3.69 2.50
CA LEU A 111 -10.11 3.99 3.47
C LEU A 111 -11.08 2.82 3.71
N LEU A 112 -11.40 2.03 2.67
CA LEU A 112 -12.21 0.82 2.83
C LEU A 112 -11.49 -0.22 3.71
N VAL A 113 -10.18 -0.36 3.52
CA VAL A 113 -9.34 -1.26 4.32
C VAL A 113 -9.25 -0.75 5.74
N THR A 114 -8.97 0.53 5.95
CA THR A 114 -8.94 1.13 7.28
C THR A 114 -10.26 0.95 8.01
N LEU A 115 -11.41 1.22 7.37
CA LEU A 115 -12.71 0.95 8.00
C LEU A 115 -12.87 -0.53 8.37
N GLY A 116 -12.48 -1.45 7.48
CA GLY A 116 -12.52 -2.88 7.75
C GLY A 116 -11.63 -3.29 8.94
N GLU A 117 -10.42 -2.74 9.02
CA GLU A 117 -9.50 -2.94 10.14
C GLU A 117 -10.07 -2.38 11.44
N THR A 118 -10.59 -1.15 11.43
CA THR A 118 -11.22 -0.52 12.61
C THR A 118 -12.42 -1.32 13.11
N LEU A 119 -13.30 -1.78 12.21
CA LEU A 119 -14.43 -2.65 12.56
C LEU A 119 -13.98 -4.00 13.14
N ALA A 120 -12.81 -4.50 12.69
CA ALA A 120 -12.21 -5.73 13.19
C ALA A 120 -11.55 -5.59 14.57
N HIS A 121 -11.42 -4.38 15.14
CA HIS A 121 -10.92 -4.21 16.51
C HIS A 121 -11.95 -4.62 17.57
N GLY A 122 -13.25 -4.56 17.26
CA GLY A 122 -14.33 -4.93 18.17
C GLY A 122 -14.63 -6.44 18.21
N GLU A 123 -15.38 -6.85 19.22
CA GLU A 123 -15.91 -8.23 19.35
C GLU A 123 -17.31 -8.39 18.72
N ASP A 124 -17.93 -7.30 18.24
CA ASP A 124 -19.25 -7.34 17.62
C ASP A 124 -19.25 -8.19 16.33
N PRO A 125 -19.98 -9.33 16.29
CA PRO A 125 -20.05 -10.17 15.11
C PRO A 125 -20.59 -9.43 13.87
N GLY A 126 -21.44 -8.42 14.06
CA GLY A 126 -21.97 -7.58 12.97
C GLY A 126 -20.86 -6.77 12.31
N ALA A 127 -20.09 -6.03 13.10
CA ALA A 127 -18.93 -5.27 12.64
C ALA A 127 -17.89 -6.14 11.92
N VAL A 128 -17.59 -7.34 12.44
CA VAL A 128 -16.64 -8.26 11.80
C VAL A 128 -17.17 -8.78 10.46
N GLY A 129 -18.48 -9.06 10.35
CA GLY A 129 -19.11 -9.44 9.09
C GLY A 129 -19.02 -8.34 8.02
N GLU A 130 -19.19 -7.08 8.44
CA GLU A 130 -19.00 -5.92 7.59
C GLU A 130 -17.53 -5.78 7.14
N ALA A 131 -16.58 -5.92 8.05
CA ALA A 131 -15.15 -5.87 7.74
C ALA A 131 -14.75 -6.87 6.63
N ILE A 132 -15.24 -8.12 6.72
CA ILE A 132 -15.04 -9.14 5.68
C ILE A 132 -15.57 -8.67 4.32
N THR A 133 -16.76 -8.06 4.31
CA THR A 133 -17.38 -7.56 3.08
C THR A 133 -16.56 -6.43 2.46
N LEU A 134 -16.05 -5.51 3.28
CA LEU A 134 -15.18 -4.42 2.85
C LEU A 134 -13.86 -4.93 2.27
N PHE A 135 -13.20 -5.89 2.94
CA PHE A 135 -11.96 -6.49 2.43
C PHE A 135 -12.16 -7.25 1.13
N LYS A 136 -13.25 -8.03 0.99
CA LYS A 136 -13.58 -8.69 -0.29
C LYS A 136 -13.78 -7.67 -1.41
N ARG A 137 -14.50 -6.57 -1.13
CA ARG A 137 -14.69 -5.49 -2.10
C ARG A 137 -13.35 -4.87 -2.51
N ALA A 138 -12.49 -4.55 -1.55
CA ALA A 138 -11.16 -3.99 -1.80
C ALA A 138 -10.31 -4.89 -2.71
N LEU A 139 -10.38 -6.22 -2.55
CA LEU A 139 -9.65 -7.17 -3.42
C LEU A 139 -10.14 -7.19 -4.88
N THR A 140 -11.40 -6.81 -5.11
CA THR A 140 -12.02 -6.78 -6.45
C THR A 140 -11.92 -5.43 -7.16
N MET A 141 -11.44 -4.38 -6.49
CA MET A 141 -11.34 -3.05 -7.08
C MET A 141 -10.21 -2.97 -8.11
N GLU A 142 -10.46 -2.21 -9.18
CA GLU A 142 -9.45 -1.89 -10.18
C GLU A 142 -8.43 -0.89 -9.62
N GLY A 143 -7.19 -0.94 -10.13
CA GLY A 143 -6.12 -0.01 -9.72
C GLY A 143 -5.49 -0.29 -8.36
N VAL A 144 -5.92 -1.33 -7.64
CA VAL A 144 -5.34 -1.72 -6.34
C VAL A 144 -3.98 -2.36 -6.54
N SER A 145 -2.95 -1.78 -5.89
CA SER A 145 -1.58 -2.29 -5.96
C SER A 145 -1.44 -3.70 -5.37
N MET A 146 -0.44 -4.45 -5.86
CA MET A 146 -0.14 -5.80 -5.33
C MET A 146 0.16 -5.78 -3.83
N LYS A 147 0.87 -4.75 -3.35
CA LYS A 147 1.13 -4.53 -1.91
C LYS A 147 -0.17 -4.41 -1.12
N ALA A 148 -1.09 -3.55 -1.57
CA ALA A 148 -2.38 -3.38 -0.91
C ALA A 148 -3.19 -4.68 -0.90
N LYS A 149 -3.24 -5.43 -2.02
CA LYS A 149 -3.92 -6.73 -2.08
C LYS A 149 -3.34 -7.74 -1.09
N ALA A 150 -2.01 -7.78 -0.93
CA ALA A 150 -1.35 -8.65 0.03
C ALA A 150 -1.74 -8.30 1.47
N THR A 151 -1.72 -7.01 1.85
CA THR A 151 -2.16 -6.53 3.17
C THR A 151 -3.61 -6.91 3.46
N VAL A 152 -4.53 -6.65 2.52
CA VAL A 152 -5.95 -6.99 2.68
C VAL A 152 -6.15 -8.50 2.82
N SER A 153 -5.42 -9.29 2.04
CA SER A 153 -5.51 -10.76 2.11
C SER A 153 -5.03 -11.30 3.46
N ALA A 154 -3.96 -10.72 4.03
CA ALA A 154 -3.48 -11.08 5.36
C ALA A 154 -4.53 -10.75 6.44
N ASN A 155 -5.07 -9.53 6.44
CA ASN A 155 -6.11 -9.12 7.40
C ASN A 155 -7.36 -10.02 7.31
N LEU A 156 -7.82 -10.31 6.09
CA LEU A 156 -8.97 -11.17 5.86
C LEU A 156 -8.71 -12.61 6.32
N LEU A 157 -7.51 -13.15 6.10
CA LEU A 157 -7.11 -14.46 6.61
C LEU A 157 -7.19 -14.53 8.14
N PHE A 158 -6.65 -13.53 8.85
CA PHE A 158 -6.71 -13.49 10.31
C PHE A 158 -8.14 -13.32 10.84
N LEU A 159 -9.00 -12.57 10.15
CA LEU A 159 -10.42 -12.49 10.47
C LEU A 159 -11.13 -13.85 10.32
N TYR A 160 -10.87 -14.58 9.23
CA TYR A 160 -11.43 -15.92 9.08
C TYR A 160 -10.98 -16.86 10.19
N LEU A 161 -9.70 -16.83 10.56
CA LEU A 161 -9.17 -17.60 11.68
C LEU A 161 -9.87 -17.22 13.00
N ARG A 162 -10.10 -15.93 13.26
CA ARG A 162 -10.78 -15.44 14.46
C ARG A 162 -12.22 -15.95 14.56
N LEU A 163 -12.92 -16.04 13.43
CA LEU A 163 -14.29 -16.54 13.36
C LEU A 163 -14.41 -18.07 13.26
N GLY A 164 -13.29 -18.81 13.30
CA GLY A 164 -13.30 -20.27 13.11
C GLY A 164 -13.67 -20.72 11.68
N ARG A 165 -13.61 -19.82 10.70
CA ARG A 165 -13.91 -20.06 9.28
C ARG A 165 -12.74 -20.73 8.57
N MET A 166 -12.47 -21.96 8.97
CA MET A 166 -11.23 -22.65 8.62
C MET A 166 -11.17 -23.08 7.15
N GLU A 167 -12.32 -23.31 6.52
CA GLU A 167 -12.38 -23.59 5.08
C GLU A 167 -11.96 -22.36 4.27
N GLU A 168 -12.55 -21.20 4.54
CA GLU A 168 -12.19 -19.96 3.85
C GLU A 168 -10.74 -19.54 4.10
N ALA A 169 -10.26 -19.63 5.35
CA ALA A 169 -8.86 -19.35 5.67
C ALA A 169 -7.90 -20.30 4.93
N THR A 170 -8.25 -21.59 4.82
CA THR A 170 -7.45 -22.57 4.08
C THR A 170 -7.46 -22.30 2.57
N GLY A 171 -8.62 -21.98 2.00
CA GLY A 171 -8.74 -21.62 0.60
C GLY A 171 -7.91 -20.38 0.26
N MET A 172 -7.99 -19.36 1.12
CA MET A 172 -7.26 -18.11 0.96
C MET A 172 -5.74 -18.32 1.01
N VAL A 173 -5.22 -18.99 2.06
CA VAL A 173 -3.77 -19.15 2.21
C VAL A 173 -3.15 -19.94 1.04
N LYS A 174 -3.89 -20.89 0.46
CA LYS A 174 -3.45 -21.66 -0.73
C LYS A 174 -3.41 -20.82 -2.01
N SER A 175 -4.16 -19.72 -2.06
CA SER A 175 -4.17 -18.81 -3.21
C SER A 175 -3.12 -17.71 -3.14
N LEU A 176 -2.42 -17.58 -1.99
CA LEU A 176 -1.36 -16.58 -1.84
C LEU A 176 -0.09 -16.99 -2.60
N SER A 177 0.63 -15.99 -3.08
CA SER A 177 1.95 -16.14 -3.70
C SER A 177 2.94 -16.85 -2.78
N HIS A 178 3.84 -17.62 -3.40
CA HIS A 178 4.92 -18.29 -2.69
C HIS A 178 5.98 -17.30 -2.22
N VAL A 179 6.73 -17.67 -1.17
CA VAL A 179 7.77 -16.79 -0.59
C VAL A 179 8.87 -16.40 -1.60
N TRP A 180 9.18 -17.26 -2.57
CA TRP A 180 10.17 -16.93 -3.61
C TRP A 180 9.71 -15.80 -4.54
N GLU A 181 8.42 -15.49 -4.58
CA GLU A 181 7.83 -14.38 -5.35
C GLU A 181 7.77 -13.07 -4.54
N SER A 182 8.22 -13.11 -3.27
CA SER A 182 8.22 -11.93 -2.41
C SER A 182 9.19 -10.87 -2.91
N ARG A 183 8.87 -9.61 -2.60
CA ARG A 183 9.73 -8.46 -2.90
C ARG A 183 11.12 -8.65 -2.31
N GLU A 184 11.22 -9.11 -1.07
CA GLU A 184 12.48 -9.29 -0.36
C GLU A 184 13.37 -10.31 -1.06
N VAL A 185 12.80 -11.36 -1.67
CA VAL A 185 13.56 -12.34 -2.45
C VAL A 185 13.96 -11.80 -3.83
N MET A 186 13.14 -10.96 -4.46
CA MET A 186 13.39 -10.47 -5.82
C MET A 186 14.27 -9.21 -5.89
N LEU A 187 14.32 -8.40 -4.84
CA LEU A 187 15.09 -7.15 -4.83
C LEU A 187 16.58 -7.30 -5.16
N PRO A 188 17.32 -8.31 -4.66
CA PRO A 188 18.73 -8.50 -5.01
C PRO A 188 18.96 -8.66 -6.51
N GLU A 189 18.02 -9.28 -7.23
CA GLU A 189 18.10 -9.53 -8.68
C GLU A 189 18.08 -8.24 -9.52
N LEU A 190 17.80 -7.09 -8.91
CA LEU A 190 17.88 -5.77 -9.56
C LEU A 190 19.29 -5.16 -9.52
N THR A 191 20.25 -5.84 -8.89
CA THR A 191 21.61 -5.35 -8.67
C THR A 191 22.64 -6.31 -9.26
N GLU A 192 23.82 -5.80 -9.60
CA GLU A 192 24.91 -6.58 -10.21
C GLU A 192 26.24 -6.35 -9.49
N GLY A 193 27.23 -7.22 -9.74
CA GLY A 193 28.59 -7.05 -9.24
C GLY A 193 28.68 -7.03 -7.70
N GLU A 194 29.36 -6.03 -7.15
CA GLU A 194 29.59 -5.91 -5.70
C GLU A 194 28.34 -5.50 -4.89
N GLU A 195 27.28 -5.04 -5.56
CA GLU A 195 26.02 -4.65 -4.90
C GLU A 195 25.12 -5.86 -4.60
N TYR A 196 25.15 -6.88 -5.46
CA TYR A 196 24.30 -8.08 -5.30
C TYR A 196 24.49 -8.78 -3.95
N PRO A 197 25.72 -9.10 -3.49
CA PRO A 197 25.91 -9.71 -2.18
C PRO A 197 25.39 -8.87 -1.01
N LYS A 198 25.43 -7.53 -1.13
CA LYS A 198 24.93 -6.62 -0.09
C LYS A 198 23.41 -6.65 -0.04
N ALA A 199 22.75 -6.53 -1.20
CA ALA A 199 21.30 -6.61 -1.32
C ALA A 199 20.76 -7.98 -0.86
N LEU A 200 21.45 -9.07 -1.24
CA LEU A 200 21.12 -10.42 -0.76
C LEU A 200 21.26 -10.54 0.76
N GLY A 201 22.33 -9.99 1.34
CA GLY A 201 22.52 -9.97 2.79
C GLY A 201 21.42 -9.24 3.54
N GLU A 202 20.93 -8.11 3.00
CA GLU A 202 19.78 -7.38 3.56
C GLU A 202 18.48 -8.19 3.46
N ALA A 203 18.22 -8.82 2.32
CA ALA A 203 17.06 -9.69 2.13
C ALA A 203 17.04 -10.85 3.14
N ILE A 204 18.18 -11.53 3.30
CA ILE A 204 18.32 -12.63 4.27
C ILE A 204 18.05 -12.12 5.69
N ARG A 205 18.62 -10.98 6.09
CA ARG A 205 18.39 -10.41 7.42
C ARG A 205 16.92 -10.16 7.67
N LYS A 206 16.19 -9.52 6.74
CA LYS A 206 14.75 -9.27 6.89
C LYS A 206 13.95 -10.55 7.12
N ILE A 207 14.27 -11.63 6.40
CA ILE A 207 13.64 -12.94 6.57
C ILE A 207 13.98 -13.55 7.94
N LEU A 208 15.25 -13.49 8.35
CA LEU A 208 15.69 -13.98 9.66
C LEU A 208 14.92 -13.28 10.78
N VAL A 209 14.84 -11.94 10.74
CA VAL A 209 14.18 -11.24 11.83
C VAL A 209 12.69 -11.58 11.92
N TYR A 210 12.00 -11.73 10.79
CA TYR A 210 10.61 -12.17 10.77
C TYR A 210 10.41 -13.54 11.43
N PHE A 211 11.26 -14.52 11.13
CA PHE A 211 11.18 -15.84 11.78
C PHE A 211 11.55 -15.81 13.26
N THR A 212 12.55 -15.01 13.63
CA THR A 212 12.93 -14.80 15.04
C THR A 212 11.75 -14.26 15.84
N MET A 213 11.09 -13.19 15.38
CA MET A 213 9.92 -12.62 16.07
C MET A 213 8.77 -13.62 16.18
N LYS A 214 8.55 -14.43 15.14
CA LYS A 214 7.57 -15.51 15.18
C LYS A 214 7.86 -16.54 16.27
N ILE A 215 9.14 -16.92 16.43
CA ILE A 215 9.58 -17.88 17.45
C ILE A 215 9.44 -17.27 18.85
N GLU A 216 9.86 -16.02 19.02
CA GLU A 216 9.77 -15.31 20.31
C GLU A 216 8.32 -15.17 20.78
N ALA A 217 7.39 -14.88 19.86
CA ALA A 217 5.98 -14.71 20.16
C ALA A 217 5.19 -16.02 20.35
N LEU A 218 5.83 -17.20 20.31
CA LEU A 218 5.12 -18.49 20.35
C LEU A 218 4.26 -18.68 21.61
N SER A 219 4.79 -18.32 22.78
CA SER A 219 4.08 -18.48 24.06
C SER A 219 2.86 -17.56 24.20
N GLU A 220 2.82 -16.48 23.42
CA GLU A 220 1.78 -15.45 23.48
C GLU A 220 0.81 -15.52 22.30
N ARG A 221 1.03 -16.48 21.38
CA ARG A 221 0.25 -16.61 20.15
C ARG A 221 -1.22 -16.88 20.46
N LYS A 222 -2.09 -16.03 19.94
CA LYS A 222 -3.55 -16.21 19.94
C LYS A 222 -4.07 -16.45 18.52
N PRO A 223 -4.79 -17.56 18.23
CA PRO A 223 -5.40 -17.78 16.92
C PRO A 223 -6.32 -16.62 16.52
N GLY A 224 -6.24 -16.16 15.26
CA GLY A 224 -7.10 -15.09 14.74
C GLY A 224 -6.77 -13.67 15.23
N VAL A 225 -5.74 -13.51 16.07
CA VAL A 225 -5.18 -12.20 16.42
C VAL A 225 -3.99 -11.94 15.50
N ILE A 226 -3.96 -10.77 14.87
CA ILE A 226 -2.83 -10.33 14.06
C ILE A 226 -1.68 -10.06 15.02
N PRO A 227 -0.54 -10.75 14.88
CA PRO A 227 0.61 -10.50 15.74
C PRO A 227 1.21 -9.11 15.48
N GLU A 228 1.72 -8.45 16.52
CA GLU A 228 2.32 -7.11 16.43
C GLU A 228 3.43 -7.02 15.38
N TYR A 229 4.25 -8.07 15.24
CA TYR A 229 5.32 -8.14 14.25
C TYR A 229 4.84 -8.13 12.78
N PHE A 230 3.55 -8.40 12.51
CA PHE A 230 2.97 -8.17 11.18
C PHE A 230 2.73 -6.68 10.90
N GLN A 231 2.44 -5.89 11.94
CA GLN A 231 2.13 -4.46 11.83
C GLN A 231 3.40 -3.61 11.72
N LEU A 232 4.49 -4.04 12.37
CA LEU A 232 5.78 -3.35 12.36
C LEU A 232 6.47 -3.33 10.97
N GLY A 233 6.07 -4.22 10.06
CA GLY A 233 6.67 -4.32 8.72
C GLY A 233 8.11 -4.88 8.71
N VAL A 234 8.83 -4.67 7.61
CA VAL A 234 10.18 -5.25 7.36
C VAL A 234 11.34 -4.27 7.59
N ASP A 235 11.06 -3.06 8.07
CA ASP A 235 12.03 -1.98 8.21
C ASP A 235 12.26 -1.63 9.68
N PHE A 236 12.70 -2.63 10.45
CA PHE A 236 13.00 -2.50 11.87
C PHE A 236 14.44 -2.93 12.17
N THR A 237 15.03 -2.32 13.20
CA THR A 237 16.36 -2.71 13.66
C THR A 237 16.21 -3.88 14.63
N PRO A 238 16.76 -5.08 14.32
CA PRO A 238 16.70 -6.21 15.21
C PRO A 238 17.44 -5.91 16.52
N LYS A 239 16.87 -6.36 17.65
CA LYS A 239 17.57 -6.33 18.94
C LYS A 239 18.69 -7.37 19.03
N MET A 240 18.55 -8.46 18.26
CA MET A 240 19.51 -9.56 18.19
C MET A 240 20.47 -9.37 17.03
N SER A 241 21.72 -9.78 17.22
CA SER A 241 22.68 -9.96 16.15
C SER A 241 22.29 -11.11 15.22
N ASP A 242 22.82 -11.10 13.98
CA ASP A 242 22.60 -12.19 13.01
C ASP A 242 22.93 -13.57 13.59
N GLY A 243 24.02 -13.68 14.35
CA GLY A 243 24.44 -14.93 14.99
C GLY A 243 23.54 -15.40 16.15
N GLU A 244 22.84 -14.49 16.83
CA GLU A 244 21.83 -14.85 17.83
C GLU A 244 20.55 -15.35 17.18
N MET A 245 20.08 -14.65 16.12
CA MET A 245 18.90 -15.06 15.36
C MET A 245 19.06 -16.46 14.76
N LEU A 246 20.21 -16.74 14.14
CA LEU A 246 20.51 -18.06 13.57
C LEU A 246 20.51 -19.17 14.62
N ARG A 247 21.11 -18.92 15.79
CA ARG A 247 21.12 -19.89 16.91
C ARG A 247 19.72 -20.15 17.46
N LEU A 248 18.88 -19.12 17.56
CA LEU A 248 17.49 -19.28 18.00
C LEU A 248 16.70 -20.15 17.02
N ILE A 249 16.80 -19.86 15.72
CA ILE A 249 16.09 -20.60 14.67
C ILE A 249 16.55 -22.06 14.63
N ASP A 250 17.87 -22.32 14.67
CA ASP A 250 18.42 -23.68 14.71
C ASP A 250 17.93 -24.46 15.94
N ALA A 251 17.99 -23.84 17.12
CA ALA A 251 17.51 -24.45 18.36
C ALA A 251 16.00 -24.76 18.33
N PHE A 252 15.19 -23.90 17.70
CA PHE A 252 13.76 -24.14 17.52
C PHE A 252 13.48 -25.34 16.60
N LEU A 253 14.15 -25.41 15.45
CA LEU A 253 13.97 -26.49 14.47
C LEU A 253 14.42 -27.84 15.02
N LYS A 254 15.52 -27.90 15.77
CA LYS A 254 16.00 -29.12 16.42
C LYS A 254 15.03 -29.72 17.43
N LYS A 255 14.11 -28.93 17.98
CA LYS A 255 13.07 -29.42 18.92
C LYS A 255 11.84 -30.01 18.21
N GLN A 256 11.69 -29.81 16.91
CA GLN A 256 10.54 -30.32 16.14
C GLN A 256 10.81 -31.68 15.48
N ASN A 257 12.07 -32.10 15.44
CA ASN A 257 12.53 -33.39 14.95
C ASN A 257 12.83 -34.33 16.11
#